data_AF-A0A8T4ZEX7-F1
#
_entry.id   AF-A0A8T4ZEX7-F1
#
_cell.length_a   1.000
_cell.length_b   1.000
_cell.length_c   1.000
_cell.angle_alpha   90.00
_cell.angle_beta   90.00
_cell.angle_gamma   90.00
#
_symmetry.space_group_name_H-M   'P 1'
#
loop_
_entity.id
_entity.type
_entity.pdbx_description
1 polymer ?
#
loop_
_entity_poly.entity_id
_entity_poly.type
_entity_poly.pdbx_seq_one_letter_code
_entity_poly.pdbx_strand_id
1 'polypeptide(L)'
;GGKKISKSVGNVLTPQLWLRYGSPESLRLLTLKRFVGTRRIAITDIPSYMDEFDKLEDVYFGRTKVSNARDRIKLVGLYEYVVGLKPPKEPSLHIPYNLLVYLAKVAPSKDREGYIVAKLREYGYKVAGLSEDLKRRIHYAVNWVSDQVGITETYVELTTTEKNAIANFIALLETKVDGEQVQNAVFEIARGHGIPPPRFFQLLYSILLGSDHGPRLGPYVMAMGKDAVAGALRRALQAKKGKMKAEA
;
A
#
# COMPACT_ATOMS: atom_id res chain seq x y z
N GLY A 1 33.69 17.17 15.62
CA GLY A 1 32.95 17.33 16.89
C GLY A 1 31.52 16.89 16.69
N GLY A 2 31.18 15.68 17.11
CA GLY A 2 29.83 15.12 16.96
C GLY A 2 28.87 15.75 17.96
N LYS A 3 27.92 16.55 17.49
CA LYS A 3 26.83 17.03 18.33
C LYS A 3 25.81 15.90 18.53
N LYS A 4 25.43 15.72 19.80
CA LYS A 4 24.36 14.86 20.28
C LYS A 4 23.08 15.13 19.47
N ILE A 5 22.51 14.11 18.85
CA ILE A 5 21.22 14.21 18.16
C ILE A 5 20.16 14.55 19.23
N SER A 6 19.73 15.81 19.25
CA SER A 6 18.70 16.30 20.16
C SER A 6 17.33 15.94 19.60
N LYS A 7 16.47 15.35 20.44
CA LYS A 7 15.13 14.85 20.11
C LYS A 7 14.11 15.93 19.69
N SER A 8 14.47 17.20 19.61
CA SER A 8 13.49 18.31 19.51
C SER A 8 13.47 19.11 18.21
N VAL A 9 14.15 18.71 17.12
CA VAL A 9 14.15 19.51 15.86
C VAL A 9 14.00 18.66 14.57
N GLY A 10 13.46 17.45 14.64
CA GLY A 10 13.12 16.71 13.42
C GLY A 10 12.40 15.42 13.71
N ASN A 11 11.47 15.04 12.84
CA ASN A 11 10.86 13.71 12.84
C ASN A 11 11.97 12.66 12.63
N VAL A 12 12.65 12.25 13.70
CA VAL A 12 13.64 11.18 13.66
C VAL A 12 12.87 9.87 13.59
N LEU A 13 12.87 9.27 12.41
CA LEU A 13 12.39 7.90 12.25
C LEU A 13 13.28 6.97 13.06
N THR A 14 12.70 6.30 14.06
CA THR A 14 13.40 5.31 14.88
C THR A 14 12.93 3.90 14.52
N PRO A 15 13.76 2.85 14.71
CA PRO A 15 13.33 1.46 14.56
C PRO A 15 12.05 1.14 15.36
N GLN A 16 11.94 1.66 16.57
CA GLN A 16 10.78 1.47 17.44
C GLN A 16 9.51 2.08 16.82
N LEU A 17 9.64 3.27 16.23
CA LEU A 17 8.54 3.91 15.52
C LEU A 17 8.14 3.13 14.26
N TRP A 18 9.11 2.56 13.54
CA TRP A 18 8.82 1.68 12.39
C TRP A 18 8.06 0.44 12.84
N LEU A 19 8.54 -0.26 13.87
CA LEU A 19 7.96 -1.50 14.37
C LEU A 19 6.55 -1.34 14.98
N ARG A 20 6.13 -0.10 15.25
CA ARG A 20 4.74 0.20 15.61
C ARG A 20 3.77 -0.01 14.44
N TYR A 21 4.24 0.18 13.21
CA TYR A 21 3.42 0.18 12.00
C TYR A 21 3.86 -0.83 10.94
N GLY A 22 5.02 -1.45 11.08
CA GLY A 22 5.61 -2.32 10.06
C GLY A 22 6.34 -3.50 10.69
N SER A 23 6.51 -4.56 9.91
CA SER A 23 7.20 -5.77 10.34
C SER A 23 8.71 -5.56 10.50
N PRO A 24 9.39 -6.38 11.32
CA PRO A 24 10.85 -6.46 11.32
C PRO A 24 11.43 -6.72 9.92
N GLU A 25 10.75 -7.51 9.10
CA GLU A 25 11.15 -7.84 7.74
C GLU A 25 11.14 -6.60 6.85
N SER A 26 10.09 -5.76 6.92
CA SER A 26 10.03 -4.50 6.17
C SER A 26 11.13 -3.51 6.60
N LEU A 27 11.52 -3.52 7.89
CA LEU A 27 12.64 -2.72 8.40
C LEU A 27 14.01 -3.27 7.96
N ARG A 28 14.17 -4.58 7.90
CA ARG A 28 15.39 -5.21 7.34
C ARG A 28 15.48 -4.92 5.85
N LEU A 29 14.37 -5.01 5.12
CA LEU A 29 14.30 -4.64 3.70
C LEU A 29 14.68 -3.17 3.51
N LEU A 30 14.16 -2.27 4.35
CA LEU A 30 14.61 -0.89 4.42
C LEU A 30 16.14 -0.84 4.52
N THR A 31 16.75 -1.55 5.46
CA THR A 31 18.20 -1.49 5.70
C THR A 31 19.04 -2.09 4.58
N LEU A 32 18.61 -3.20 3.98
CA LEU A 32 19.36 -3.97 2.98
C LEU A 32 19.21 -3.43 1.56
N LYS A 33 18.08 -2.77 1.27
CA LYS A 33 17.86 -2.18 -0.05
C LYS A 33 18.92 -1.12 -0.32
N ARG A 34 19.50 -1.16 -1.52
CA ARG A 34 20.49 -0.17 -1.96
C ARG A 34 19.76 1.13 -2.31
N PHE A 35 20.36 2.27 -1.96
CA PHE A 35 19.88 3.59 -2.38
C PHE A 35 21.00 4.37 -3.04
N VAL A 36 20.64 5.20 -4.02
CA VAL A 36 21.55 6.19 -4.62
C VAL A 36 21.19 7.55 -4.04
N GLY A 37 22.17 8.23 -3.44
CA GLY A 37 21.99 9.56 -2.84
C GLY A 37 21.47 9.56 -1.40
N THR A 38 21.03 10.74 -0.94
CA THR A 38 20.55 10.92 0.44
C THR A 38 19.16 10.31 0.62
N ARG A 39 19.06 9.36 1.55
CA ARG A 39 17.81 8.69 1.85
C ARG A 39 16.92 9.54 2.74
N ARG A 40 15.78 9.98 2.22
CA ARG A 40 14.67 10.52 3.03
C ARG A 40 13.73 9.37 3.33
N ILE A 41 13.59 9.01 4.60
CA ILE A 41 12.67 7.96 5.03
C ILE A 41 11.63 8.60 5.95
N ALA A 42 10.37 8.28 5.69
CA ALA A 42 9.23 8.69 6.49
C ALA A 42 8.40 7.46 6.90
N ILE A 43 7.57 7.64 7.92
CA ILE A 43 6.60 6.62 8.35
C ILE A 43 5.67 6.25 7.17
N THR A 44 5.36 7.22 6.31
CA THR A 44 4.56 7.05 5.09
C THR A 44 5.18 6.09 4.07
N ASP A 45 6.45 5.71 4.21
CA ASP A 45 7.07 4.72 3.33
C ASP A 45 6.75 3.28 3.75
N ILE A 46 6.36 3.04 5.01
CA ILE A 46 6.16 1.68 5.58
C ILE A 46 5.24 0.80 4.73
N PRO A 47 4.05 1.26 4.28
CA PRO A 47 3.16 0.44 3.46
C PRO A 47 3.84 -0.09 2.21
N SER A 48 4.67 0.73 1.55
CA SER A 48 5.41 0.32 0.35
C SER A 48 6.43 -0.77 0.63
N TYR A 49 7.11 -0.74 1.78
CA TYR A 49 8.08 -1.78 2.17
C TYR A 49 7.39 -3.07 2.63
N MET A 50 6.20 -2.97 3.24
CA MET A 50 5.37 -4.14 3.58
C MET A 50 4.93 -4.86 2.31
N ASP A 51 4.36 -4.12 1.35
CA ASP A 51 3.91 -4.69 0.08
C ASP A 51 5.08 -5.16 -0.81
N GLU A 52 6.23 -4.50 -0.74
CA GLU A 52 7.45 -4.94 -1.45
C GLU A 52 8.00 -6.24 -0.86
N PHE A 53 7.96 -6.42 0.46
CA PHE A 53 8.34 -7.68 1.09
C PHE A 53 7.46 -8.85 0.63
N ASP A 54 6.14 -8.65 0.55
CA ASP A 54 5.20 -9.65 0.03
C ASP A 54 5.53 -10.00 -1.44
N LYS A 55 5.86 -9.01 -2.27
CA LYS A 55 6.29 -9.23 -3.66
C LYS A 55 7.58 -10.03 -3.76
N LEU A 56 8.54 -9.79 -2.87
CA LEU A 56 9.78 -10.57 -2.80
C LEU A 56 9.50 -12.03 -2.44
N GLU A 57 8.59 -12.28 -1.49
CA GLU A 57 8.13 -13.64 -1.15
C GLU A 57 7.45 -14.32 -2.35
N ASP A 58 6.60 -13.59 -3.09
CA ASP A 58 5.95 -14.13 -4.30
C ASP A 58 6.96 -14.52 -5.39
N VAL A 59 8.05 -13.77 -5.56
CA VAL A 59 9.12 -14.11 -6.50
C VAL A 59 9.91 -15.34 -5.99
N TYR A 60 10.17 -15.41 -4.69
CA TYR A 60 10.87 -16.53 -4.05
C TYR A 60 10.13 -17.85 -4.27
N PHE A 61 8.84 -17.88 -3.97
CA PHE A 61 7.98 -19.07 -4.13
C PHE A 61 7.47 -19.27 -5.57
N GLY A 62 7.88 -18.44 -6.52
CA GLY A 62 7.51 -18.58 -7.93
C GLY A 62 6.04 -18.26 -8.25
N ARG A 63 5.33 -17.58 -7.34
CA ARG A 63 3.98 -17.03 -7.58
C ARG A 63 4.01 -15.87 -8.58
N THR A 64 5.12 -15.13 -8.62
CA THR A 64 5.38 -14.07 -9.62
C THR A 64 6.55 -14.47 -10.53
N LYS A 65 6.33 -14.41 -11.85
CA LYS A 65 7.38 -14.67 -12.85
C LYS A 65 8.20 -13.41 -13.12
N VAL A 66 9.52 -13.54 -13.01
CA VAL A 66 10.49 -12.51 -13.41
C VAL A 66 11.21 -13.00 -14.66
N SER A 67 11.07 -12.26 -15.76
CA SER A 67 11.59 -12.67 -17.09
C SER A 67 13.11 -12.72 -17.14
N ASN A 68 13.79 -11.79 -16.46
CA ASN A 68 15.24 -11.73 -16.40
C ASN A 68 15.78 -12.63 -15.26
N ALA A 69 16.58 -13.63 -15.62
CA ALA A 69 17.15 -14.57 -14.65
C ALA A 69 18.08 -13.90 -13.63
N ARG A 70 18.87 -12.90 -14.03
CA ARG A 70 19.76 -12.15 -13.14
C ARG A 70 18.96 -11.34 -12.13
N ASP A 71 17.90 -10.68 -12.57
CA ASP A 71 17.04 -9.90 -11.67
C ASP A 71 16.31 -10.81 -10.69
N ARG A 72 15.85 -11.98 -11.15
CA ARG A 72 15.27 -13.00 -10.26
C ARG A 72 16.25 -13.41 -9.17
N ILE A 73 17.51 -13.72 -9.50
CA ILE A 73 18.53 -14.11 -8.51
C ILE A 73 18.73 -13.01 -7.47
N LYS A 74 18.78 -11.73 -7.90
CA LYS A 74 18.91 -10.59 -6.98
C LYS A 74 17.72 -10.48 -6.02
N LEU A 75 16.48 -10.58 -6.53
CA LEU A 75 15.27 -10.47 -5.72
C LEU A 75 15.12 -11.63 -4.73
N VAL A 76 15.40 -12.86 -5.20
CA VAL A 76 15.41 -14.07 -4.35
C VAL A 76 16.45 -13.92 -3.24
N GLY A 77 17.69 -13.53 -3.58
CA GLY A 77 18.73 -13.32 -2.58
C GLY A 77 18.36 -12.24 -1.57
N LEU A 78 17.80 -11.11 -2.03
CA LEU A 78 17.32 -10.05 -1.12
C LEU A 78 16.26 -10.57 -0.14
N TYR A 79 15.29 -11.33 -0.62
CA TYR A 79 14.29 -11.98 0.24
C TYR A 79 14.96 -12.85 1.31
N GLU A 80 15.88 -13.74 0.90
CA GLU A 80 16.60 -14.64 1.81
C GLU A 80 17.35 -13.87 2.90
N TYR A 81 18.04 -12.78 2.56
CA TYR A 81 18.70 -11.93 3.56
C TYR A 81 17.71 -11.25 4.51
N VAL A 82 16.57 -10.77 4.01
CA VAL A 82 15.53 -10.13 4.84
C VAL A 82 14.95 -11.12 5.87
N VAL A 83 14.75 -12.39 5.49
CA VAL A 83 14.27 -13.45 6.39
C VAL A 83 15.40 -14.16 7.16
N GLY A 84 16.63 -13.64 7.11
CA GLY A 84 17.77 -14.16 7.87
C GLY A 84 18.23 -15.55 7.44
N LEU A 85 18.17 -15.84 6.14
CA LEU A 85 18.52 -17.11 5.49
C LEU A 85 17.71 -18.30 6.03
N LYS A 86 16.52 -18.03 6.58
CA LYS A 86 15.57 -19.03 7.09
C LYS A 86 14.19 -18.81 6.47
N PRO A 87 14.05 -18.94 5.13
CA PRO A 87 12.76 -18.78 4.48
C PRO A 87 11.76 -19.82 5.02
N PRO A 88 10.47 -19.44 5.13
CA PRO A 88 9.44 -20.38 5.55
C PRO A 88 9.28 -21.51 4.50
N LYS A 89 8.65 -22.62 4.90
CA LYS A 89 8.35 -23.72 3.98
C LYS A 89 7.24 -23.39 3.00
N GLU A 90 6.28 -22.59 3.46
CA GLU A 90 5.10 -22.20 2.70
C GLU A 90 5.02 -20.67 2.68
N PRO A 91 4.55 -20.09 1.56
CA PRO A 91 4.40 -18.65 1.45
C PRO A 91 3.29 -18.11 2.36
N SER A 92 3.47 -16.91 2.86
CA SER A 92 2.45 -16.22 3.66
C SER A 92 1.24 -15.75 2.84
N LEU A 93 0.23 -15.25 3.56
CA LEU A 93 -0.95 -14.61 2.97
C LEU A 93 -0.64 -13.14 2.71
N HIS A 94 -0.56 -12.74 1.45
CA HIS A 94 -0.26 -11.36 1.05
C HIS A 94 -1.56 -10.56 0.99
N ILE A 95 -1.67 -9.54 1.84
CA ILE A 95 -2.79 -8.60 1.86
C ILE A 95 -2.19 -7.20 1.75
N PRO A 96 -2.61 -6.38 0.77
CA PRO A 96 -2.10 -5.03 0.63
C PRO A 96 -2.29 -4.24 1.92
N TYR A 97 -1.23 -3.57 2.36
CA TYR A 97 -1.23 -2.88 3.66
C TYR A 97 -2.38 -1.86 3.76
N ASN A 98 -2.60 -1.09 2.70
CA ASN A 98 -3.67 -0.09 2.66
C ASN A 98 -5.08 -0.69 2.74
N LEU A 99 -5.28 -1.93 2.28
CA LEU A 99 -6.55 -2.63 2.46
C LEU A 99 -6.79 -2.93 3.94
N LEU A 100 -5.76 -3.38 4.67
CA LEU A 100 -5.86 -3.59 6.12
C LEU A 100 -6.10 -2.28 6.88
N VAL A 101 -5.46 -1.18 6.47
CA VAL A 101 -5.72 0.16 7.04
C VAL A 101 -7.19 0.56 6.85
N TYR A 102 -7.73 0.39 5.65
CA TYR A 102 -9.15 0.65 5.39
C TYR A 102 -10.06 -0.23 6.25
N LEU A 103 -9.81 -1.54 6.27
CA LEU A 103 -10.63 -2.47 7.05
C LEU A 103 -10.54 -2.16 8.55
N ALA A 104 -9.36 -1.83 9.08
CA ALA A 104 -9.18 -1.41 10.46
C ALA A 104 -9.93 -0.09 10.78
N LYS A 105 -10.04 0.82 9.80
CA LYS A 105 -10.77 2.08 9.93
C LYS A 105 -12.28 1.89 10.03
N VAL A 106 -12.86 0.98 9.24
CA VAL A 106 -14.31 0.74 9.19
C VAL A 106 -14.79 -0.36 10.13
N ALA A 107 -13.88 -1.19 10.63
CA ALA A 107 -14.22 -2.32 11.49
C ALA A 107 -14.83 -1.85 12.83
N PRO A 108 -15.92 -2.50 13.29
CA PRO A 108 -16.52 -2.20 14.58
C PRO A 108 -15.56 -2.52 15.72
N SER A 109 -15.51 -1.66 16.75
CA SER A 109 -14.55 -1.80 17.85
C SER A 109 -14.71 -3.08 18.67
N LYS A 110 -15.93 -3.65 18.74
CA LYS A 110 -16.23 -4.86 19.54
C LYS A 110 -15.73 -6.17 18.92
N ASP A 111 -15.57 -6.21 17.60
CA ASP A 111 -15.10 -7.40 16.87
C ASP A 111 -14.31 -6.99 15.63
N ARG A 112 -13.18 -6.32 15.85
CA ARG A 112 -12.37 -5.80 14.76
C ARG A 112 -11.73 -6.92 13.94
N GLU A 113 -11.13 -7.90 14.61
CA GLU A 113 -10.43 -8.99 13.93
C GLU A 113 -11.39 -9.90 13.16
N GLY A 114 -12.53 -10.29 13.77
CA GLY A 114 -13.55 -11.09 13.12
C GLY A 114 -14.14 -10.40 11.89
N TYR A 115 -14.45 -9.10 12.01
CA TYR A 115 -14.90 -8.29 10.87
C TYR A 115 -13.88 -8.26 9.72
N ILE A 116 -12.59 -8.01 10.03
CA ILE A 116 -11.53 -7.95 9.01
C ILE A 116 -11.40 -9.30 8.30
N VAL A 117 -11.36 -10.41 9.04
CA VAL A 117 -11.28 -11.77 8.46
C VAL A 117 -12.48 -12.06 7.56
N ALA A 118 -13.69 -11.70 7.98
CA ALA A 118 -14.89 -11.88 7.18
C ALA A 118 -14.83 -11.09 5.87
N LYS A 119 -14.41 -9.82 5.92
CA LYS A 119 -14.27 -8.98 4.72
C LYS A 119 -13.17 -9.44 3.77
N LEU A 120 -12.04 -9.92 4.29
CA LEU A 120 -11.00 -10.50 3.47
C LEU A 120 -11.52 -11.73 2.71
N ARG A 121 -12.32 -12.60 3.35
CA ARG A 121 -12.95 -13.74 2.66
C ARG A 121 -13.94 -13.28 1.58
N GLU A 122 -14.75 -12.27 1.86
CA GLU A 122 -15.67 -11.66 0.89
C GLU A 122 -14.92 -11.11 -0.34
N TYR A 123 -13.72 -10.56 -0.15
CA TYR A 123 -12.87 -10.07 -1.24
C TYR A 123 -12.04 -11.17 -1.93
N GLY A 124 -12.22 -12.44 -1.57
CA GLY A 124 -11.58 -13.58 -2.24
C GLY A 124 -10.24 -14.02 -1.64
N TYR A 125 -9.81 -13.45 -0.52
CA TYR A 125 -8.60 -13.91 0.17
C TYR A 125 -8.85 -15.26 0.84
N LYS A 126 -7.92 -16.20 0.64
CA LYS A 126 -7.98 -17.55 1.25
C LYS A 126 -7.54 -17.52 2.71
N VAL A 127 -8.38 -16.94 3.57
CA VAL A 127 -8.11 -16.82 5.01
C VAL A 127 -8.64 -18.05 5.76
N ALA A 128 -7.75 -19.01 6.04
CA ALA A 128 -8.09 -20.20 6.82
C ALA A 128 -8.50 -19.85 8.27
N GLY A 129 -7.94 -18.78 8.83
CA GLY A 129 -8.26 -18.27 10.16
C GLY A 129 -7.36 -17.09 10.51
N LEU A 130 -7.43 -16.67 11.77
CA LEU A 130 -6.63 -15.56 12.29
C LEU A 130 -5.24 -16.06 12.71
N SER A 131 -4.33 -16.18 11.74
CA SER A 131 -2.93 -16.53 11.99
C SER A 131 -2.21 -15.46 12.79
N GLU A 132 -1.13 -15.82 13.48
CA GLU A 132 -0.31 -14.85 14.23
C GLU A 132 0.29 -13.76 13.33
N ASP A 133 0.57 -14.08 12.06
CA ASP A 133 1.01 -13.06 11.10
C ASP A 133 -0.10 -12.06 10.76
N LEU A 134 -1.31 -12.56 10.49
CA LEU A 134 -2.45 -11.70 10.20
C LEU A 134 -2.79 -10.81 11.40
N LYS A 135 -2.74 -11.34 12.64
CA LYS A 135 -2.92 -10.53 13.86
C LYS A 135 -1.94 -9.37 13.94
N ARG A 136 -0.65 -9.63 13.69
CA ARG A 136 0.38 -8.59 13.68
C ARG A 136 0.11 -7.53 12.61
N ARG A 137 -0.22 -7.95 11.39
CA ARG A 137 -0.54 -7.02 10.30
C ARG A 137 -1.78 -6.17 10.60
N ILE A 138 -2.82 -6.75 11.20
CA ILE A 138 -3.99 -6.02 11.69
C ILE A 138 -3.59 -5.02 12.78
N HIS A 139 -2.75 -5.42 13.73
CA HIS A 139 -2.28 -4.53 14.80
C HIS A 139 -1.53 -3.32 14.25
N TYR A 140 -0.66 -3.51 13.26
CA TYR A 140 0.04 -2.42 12.57
C TYR A 140 -0.93 -1.44 11.91
N ALA A 141 -1.92 -1.95 11.16
CA ALA A 141 -2.93 -1.14 10.51
C ALA A 141 -3.82 -0.38 11.53
N VAL A 142 -4.12 -1.00 12.68
CA VAL A 142 -4.86 -0.34 13.76
C VAL A 142 -4.06 0.82 14.35
N ASN A 143 -2.77 0.64 14.59
CA ASN A 143 -1.90 1.73 15.06
C ASN A 143 -1.83 2.86 14.03
N TRP A 144 -1.72 2.52 12.74
CA TRP A 144 -1.72 3.48 11.64
C TRP A 144 -2.97 4.36 11.61
N VAL A 145 -4.14 3.72 11.78
CA VAL A 145 -5.44 4.42 11.85
C VAL A 145 -5.55 5.27 13.11
N SER A 146 -5.14 4.74 14.25
CA SER A 146 -5.25 5.41 15.56
C SER A 146 -4.41 6.69 15.61
N ASP A 147 -3.22 6.64 15.01
CA ASP A 147 -2.28 7.76 14.98
C ASP A 147 -2.48 8.67 13.75
N GLN A 148 -3.55 8.46 12.98
CA GLN A 148 -4.00 9.30 11.86
C GLN A 148 -2.91 9.60 10.80
N VAL A 149 -2.06 8.61 10.48
CA VAL A 149 -0.91 8.79 9.58
C VAL A 149 -1.31 9.13 8.14
N GLY A 150 -2.54 8.82 7.74
CA GLY A 150 -3.13 9.19 6.44
C GLY A 150 -3.08 8.08 5.38
N ILE A 151 -3.36 8.42 4.12
CA ILE A 151 -3.33 7.49 2.98
C ILE A 151 -2.01 7.65 2.24
N THR A 152 -1.36 6.53 1.95
CA THR A 152 -0.16 6.45 1.11
C THR A 152 -0.54 5.90 -0.25
N GLU A 153 -0.13 6.59 -1.32
CA GLU A 153 -0.33 6.14 -2.69
C GLU A 153 0.75 5.13 -3.11
N THR A 154 0.36 4.20 -3.97
CA THR A 154 1.30 3.35 -4.71
C THR A 154 1.56 3.95 -6.08
N TYR A 155 2.82 3.95 -6.49
CA TYR A 155 3.20 4.40 -7.83
C TYR A 155 2.65 3.48 -8.91
N VAL A 156 2.05 4.07 -9.94
CA VAL A 156 1.59 3.39 -11.15
C VAL A 156 2.05 4.20 -12.35
N GLU A 157 2.51 3.54 -13.41
CA GLU A 157 2.75 4.22 -14.69
C GLU A 157 1.40 4.55 -15.34
N LEU A 158 1.20 5.84 -15.63
CA LEU A 158 -0.07 6.35 -16.17
C LEU A 158 0.16 6.99 -17.54
N THR A 159 -0.70 6.64 -18.48
CA THR A 159 -0.84 7.32 -19.78
C THR A 159 -1.43 8.72 -19.60
N THR A 160 -1.33 9.56 -20.62
CA THR A 160 -1.94 10.91 -20.61
C THR A 160 -3.46 10.84 -20.39
N THR A 161 -4.14 9.89 -21.04
CA THR A 161 -5.58 9.67 -20.89
C THR A 161 -5.95 9.27 -19.47
N GLU A 162 -5.22 8.32 -18.87
CA GLU A 162 -5.44 7.89 -17.48
C GLU A 162 -5.19 9.03 -16.48
N LYS A 163 -4.17 9.88 -16.70
CA LYS A 163 -3.92 11.06 -15.87
C LYS A 163 -5.08 12.06 -15.91
N ASN A 164 -5.63 12.32 -17.09
CA ASN A 164 -6.76 13.25 -17.25
C ASN A 164 -8.04 12.70 -16.58
N ALA A 165 -8.29 11.39 -16.70
CA ALA A 165 -9.41 10.74 -16.01
C ALA A 165 -9.27 10.85 -14.49
N ILE A 166 -8.07 10.62 -13.94
CA ILE A 166 -7.79 10.79 -12.51
C ILE A 166 -7.96 12.26 -12.08
N ALA A 167 -7.50 13.22 -12.88
CA ALA A 167 -7.69 14.64 -12.59
C ALA A 167 -9.19 15.03 -12.52
N ASN A 168 -10.01 14.53 -13.45
CA ASN A 168 -11.46 14.73 -13.40
C ASN A 168 -12.08 14.10 -12.15
N PHE A 169 -11.61 12.92 -11.74
CA PHE A 169 -12.08 12.27 -10.53
C PHE A 169 -11.68 13.06 -9.27
N ILE A 170 -10.47 13.61 -9.21
CA ILE A 170 -10.03 14.51 -8.13
C ILE A 170 -10.96 15.73 -8.03
N ALA A 171 -11.27 16.38 -9.15
CA ALA A 171 -12.17 17.54 -9.17
C ALA A 171 -13.58 17.19 -8.66
N LEU A 172 -14.09 16.00 -9.01
CA LEU A 172 -15.36 15.51 -8.47
C LEU A 172 -15.32 15.37 -6.94
N LEU A 173 -14.24 14.80 -6.39
CA LEU A 173 -14.11 14.58 -4.94
C LEU A 173 -14.09 15.88 -4.12
N GLU A 174 -13.67 16.99 -4.71
CA GLU A 174 -13.70 18.33 -4.12
C GLU A 174 -15.12 18.91 -4.02
N THR A 175 -16.09 18.31 -4.70
CA THR A 175 -17.51 18.72 -4.64
C THR A 175 -18.29 17.95 -3.55
N LYS A 176 -19.52 18.36 -3.29
CA LYS A 176 -20.42 17.64 -2.36
C LYS A 176 -21.03 16.41 -3.05
N VAL A 177 -20.34 15.28 -2.92
CA VAL A 177 -20.79 13.96 -3.38
C VAL A 177 -20.86 12.94 -2.24
N ASP A 178 -21.78 11.99 -2.35
CA ASP A 178 -21.87 10.79 -1.52
C ASP A 178 -21.21 9.55 -2.18
N GLY A 179 -21.23 8.41 -1.47
CA GLY A 179 -20.59 7.18 -1.94
C GLY A 179 -21.21 6.58 -3.20
N GLU A 180 -22.51 6.75 -3.43
CA GLU A 180 -23.18 6.26 -4.63
C GLU A 180 -22.82 7.13 -5.83
N GLN A 181 -22.85 8.45 -5.65
CA GLN A 181 -22.41 9.42 -6.64
C GLN A 181 -20.95 9.22 -7.01
N VAL A 182 -20.06 8.95 -6.04
CA VAL A 182 -18.65 8.60 -6.30
C VAL A 182 -18.56 7.34 -7.15
N GLN A 183 -19.31 6.28 -6.80
CA GLN A 183 -19.28 5.02 -7.54
C GLN A 183 -19.72 5.22 -8.99
N ASN A 184 -20.83 5.93 -9.22
CA ASN A 184 -21.39 6.18 -10.54
C ASN A 184 -20.46 7.07 -11.38
N ALA A 185 -19.90 8.11 -10.77
CA ALA A 185 -18.98 9.02 -11.45
C ALA A 185 -17.74 8.32 -11.99
N VAL A 186 -17.24 7.27 -11.33
CA VAL A 186 -16.08 6.50 -11.82
C VAL A 186 -16.42 5.82 -13.16
N PHE A 187 -17.63 5.28 -13.32
CA PHE A 187 -18.07 4.73 -14.60
C PHE A 187 -18.20 5.81 -15.68
N GLU A 188 -18.82 6.95 -15.36
CA GLU A 188 -19.01 8.02 -16.34
C GLU A 188 -17.69 8.68 -16.77
N ILE A 189 -16.78 8.91 -15.83
CA ILE A 189 -15.44 9.45 -16.12
C ILE A 189 -14.67 8.47 -16.99
N ALA A 190 -14.71 7.16 -16.69
CA ALA A 190 -14.04 6.15 -17.50
C ALA A 190 -14.55 6.20 -18.95
N ARG A 191 -15.88 6.17 -19.16
CA ARG A 191 -16.48 6.25 -20.49
C ARG A 191 -16.15 7.55 -21.21
N GLY A 192 -16.21 8.69 -20.52
CA GLY A 192 -15.91 10.00 -21.07
C GLY A 192 -14.47 10.16 -21.57
N HIS A 193 -13.53 9.40 -21.01
CA HIS A 193 -12.12 9.36 -21.45
C HIS A 193 -11.80 8.17 -22.36
N GLY A 194 -12.79 7.37 -22.77
CA GLY A 194 -12.57 6.18 -23.60
C GLY A 194 -11.82 5.05 -22.88
N ILE A 195 -11.84 5.03 -21.54
CA ILE A 195 -11.22 4.00 -20.72
C ILE A 195 -12.29 2.97 -20.35
N PRO A 196 -12.05 1.65 -20.54
CA PRO A 196 -12.95 0.63 -20.02
C PRO A 196 -13.14 0.80 -18.51
N PRO A 197 -14.38 0.86 -17.97
CA PRO A 197 -14.59 1.09 -16.54
C PRO A 197 -13.81 0.14 -15.62
N PRO A 198 -13.72 -1.18 -15.88
CA PRO A 198 -12.92 -2.09 -15.06
C PRO A 198 -11.44 -1.67 -14.97
N ARG A 199 -10.87 -1.15 -16.07
CA ARG A 199 -9.49 -0.64 -16.09
C ARG A 199 -9.34 0.60 -15.22
N PHE A 200 -10.31 1.51 -15.24
CA PHE A 200 -10.26 2.71 -14.40
C PHE A 200 -10.39 2.35 -12.91
N PHE A 201 -11.28 1.42 -12.54
CA PHE A 201 -11.32 0.87 -11.17
C PHE A 201 -9.99 0.23 -10.77
N GLN A 202 -9.41 -0.62 -11.62
CA GLN A 202 -8.12 -1.26 -11.37
C GLN A 202 -7.02 -0.23 -11.11
N LEU A 203 -6.98 0.88 -11.88
CA LEU A 203 -6.01 1.96 -11.66
C LEU A 203 -6.19 2.64 -10.31
N LEU A 204 -7.44 2.97 -9.94
CA LEU A 204 -7.73 3.60 -8.65
C LEU A 204 -7.37 2.68 -7.48
N TYR A 205 -7.67 1.38 -7.56
CA TYR A 205 -7.24 0.40 -6.57
C TYR A 205 -5.72 0.24 -6.55
N SER A 206 -5.07 0.24 -7.72
CA SER A 206 -3.61 0.12 -7.78
C SER A 206 -2.95 1.28 -7.06
N ILE A 207 -3.47 2.51 -7.23
CA ILE A 207 -2.95 3.71 -6.56
C ILE A 207 -3.28 3.73 -5.06
N LEU A 208 -4.54 3.45 -4.70
CA LEU A 208 -5.04 3.68 -3.34
C LEU A 208 -4.82 2.50 -2.40
N LEU A 209 -4.82 1.29 -2.94
CA LEU A 209 -4.70 0.03 -2.18
C LEU A 209 -3.43 -0.74 -2.47
N GLY A 210 -2.78 -0.53 -3.62
CA GLY A 210 -1.66 -1.37 -4.07
C GLY A 210 -2.10 -2.71 -4.68
N SER A 211 -3.38 -2.87 -5.04
CA SER A 211 -3.96 -4.07 -5.64
C SER A 211 -4.75 -3.76 -6.91
N ASP A 212 -4.90 -4.74 -7.78
CA ASP A 212 -5.72 -4.65 -8.99
C ASP A 212 -7.23 -4.75 -8.72
N HIS A 213 -7.64 -5.18 -7.52
CA HIS A 213 -9.02 -5.26 -7.09
C HIS A 213 -9.18 -4.73 -5.66
N GLY A 214 -10.43 -4.51 -5.24
CA GLY A 214 -10.72 -3.93 -3.94
C GLY A 214 -12.20 -3.89 -3.59
N PRO A 215 -12.53 -3.36 -2.39
CA PRO A 215 -13.90 -3.07 -1.98
C PRO A 215 -14.58 -2.11 -2.96
N ARG A 216 -15.90 -1.98 -2.87
CA ARG A 216 -16.62 -0.91 -3.58
C ARG A 216 -15.97 0.45 -3.30
N LEU A 217 -15.61 1.16 -4.37
CA LEU A 217 -14.82 2.38 -4.28
C LEU A 217 -15.56 3.52 -3.58
N GLY A 218 -16.87 3.67 -3.82
CA GLY A 218 -17.69 4.69 -3.16
C GLY A 218 -17.58 4.66 -1.62
N PRO A 219 -17.98 3.56 -0.96
CA PRO A 219 -17.80 3.38 0.48
C PRO A 219 -16.36 3.54 0.96
N TYR A 220 -15.38 3.05 0.19
CA TYR A 220 -13.96 3.24 0.50
C TYR A 220 -13.58 4.71 0.58
N VAL A 221 -13.94 5.50 -0.44
CA VAL A 221 -13.65 6.94 -0.50
C VAL A 221 -14.29 7.69 0.67
N MET A 222 -15.54 7.34 1.02
CA MET A 222 -16.23 7.97 2.14
C MET A 222 -15.56 7.65 3.49
N ALA A 223 -15.15 6.39 3.70
CA ALA A 223 -14.50 5.97 4.92
C ALA A 223 -13.09 6.55 5.10
N MET A 224 -12.33 6.63 4.01
CA MET A 224 -10.96 7.15 4.01
C MET A 224 -10.90 8.67 3.94
N GLY A 225 -12.00 9.32 3.57
CA GLY A 225 -12.12 10.76 3.43
C GLY A 225 -11.77 11.24 2.02
N LYS A 226 -12.69 11.98 1.40
CA LYS A 226 -12.55 12.51 0.03
C LYS A 226 -11.25 13.31 -0.16
N ASP A 227 -10.93 14.19 0.78
CA ASP A 227 -9.76 15.06 0.69
C ASP A 227 -8.45 14.26 0.78
N ALA A 228 -8.42 13.23 1.63
CA ALA A 228 -7.26 12.35 1.76
C ALA A 228 -7.05 11.52 0.50
N VAL A 229 -8.14 10.99 -0.09
CA VAL A 229 -8.09 10.26 -1.36
C VAL A 229 -7.65 11.18 -2.50
N ALA A 230 -8.24 12.36 -2.63
CA ALA A 230 -7.86 13.35 -3.63
C ALA A 230 -6.38 13.74 -3.47
N GLY A 231 -5.90 13.93 -2.25
CA GLY A 231 -4.49 14.19 -1.94
C GLY A 231 -3.56 13.06 -2.39
N ALA A 232 -3.92 11.80 -2.13
CA ALA A 232 -3.15 10.63 -2.58
C ALA A 232 -3.10 10.54 -4.11
N LEU A 233 -4.23 10.75 -4.78
CA LEU A 233 -4.29 10.77 -6.25
C LEU A 233 -3.46 11.90 -6.85
N ARG A 234 -3.48 13.12 -6.27
CA ARG A 234 -2.62 14.23 -6.71
C ARG A 234 -1.13 13.89 -6.60
N ARG A 235 -0.71 13.26 -5.50
CA ARG A 235 0.68 12.82 -5.35
C ARG A 235 1.05 11.75 -6.37
N ALA A 236 0.16 10.80 -6.66
CA ALA A 236 0.36 9.80 -7.69
C ALA A 236 0.52 10.43 -9.10
N LEU A 237 -0.25 11.48 -9.44
CA LEU A 237 -0.09 12.21 -10.69
C LEU A 237 1.27 12.91 -10.84
N GLN A 238 1.84 13.35 -9.72
CA GLN A 238 3.15 14.03 -9.68
C GLN A 238 4.33 13.05 -9.58
N ALA A 239 4.07 11.79 -9.26
CA ALA A 239 5.10 10.80 -9.09
C ALA A 239 5.80 10.54 -10.43
N LYS A 240 7.11 10.82 -10.48
CA LYS A 240 7.96 10.48 -11.63
C LYS A 240 8.61 9.12 -11.36
N LYS A 241 8.80 8.34 -12.43
CA LYS A 241 9.51 7.05 -12.50
C LYS A 241 10.82 6.97 -11.69
N GLY A 242 11.45 8.11 -11.39
CA GLY A 242 12.73 8.22 -10.68
C GLY A 242 12.70 8.24 -9.13
N LYS A 243 11.54 8.31 -8.46
CA LYS A 243 11.52 8.27 -6.96
C LYS A 243 11.54 6.86 -6.36
N MET A 244 11.28 5.82 -7.17
CA MET A 244 11.28 4.42 -6.72
C MET A 244 12.29 3.53 -7.45
N LYS A 245 12.95 4.06 -8.49
CA LYS A 245 14.14 3.44 -9.07
C LYS A 245 15.34 3.69 -8.16
N ALA A 246 15.41 2.98 -7.04
CA ALA A 246 16.68 2.38 -6.67
C ALA A 246 16.90 1.28 -7.73
N GLU A 247 17.62 1.63 -8.78
CA GLU A 247 17.71 0.91 -10.05
C GLU A 247 18.25 -0.52 -9.90
N ALA A 248 17.89 -1.37 -10.87
CA ALA A 248 18.29 -2.76 -11.02
C ALA A 248 19.77 -3.06 -10.69
#